data_AF-A0A1G1NIY5-F1
#
_entry.id   AF-A0A1G1NIY5-F1
#
_cell.length_a   1.000
_cell.length_b   1.000
_cell.length_c   1.000
_cell.angle_alpha   90.00
_cell.angle_beta   90.00
_cell.angle_gamma   90.00
#
_symmetry.space_group_name_H-M   'P 1'
#
loop_
_entity.id
_entity.type
_entity.pdbx_description
1 polymer ?
#
loop_
_entity_poly.entity_id
_entity_poly.type
_entity_poly.pdbx_seq_one_letter_code
_entity_poly.pdbx_strand_id
1 'polypeptide(L)'
;MNMDATRAIRQDHELLRKKLTILGSALQVAPEVRFVLREMSFSLQHLLSDHARREARALELYNQRLPAGSRVSPGRDHADVQHLLRGVNELLLGGMRASLSAVVTRLSEVIDRLEAQMDEQERTVFEFLDHAEPSPVDGAPRERDAEAIESSMSANEILQRFPQTVPLFERLHIDRLQEGYDSVDEIAWHHGLDASQFLEQLRQAVASVPAKS
;
A
#
# COMPACT_ATOMS: atom_id res chain seq x y z
N MET A 1 -25.00 -9.62 0.20
CA MET A 1 -24.82 -8.18 0.56
C MET A 1 -23.33 -7.86 0.51
N ASN A 2 -22.82 -7.28 -0.59
CA ASN A 2 -21.39 -6.94 -0.74
C ASN A 2 -21.17 -5.58 -1.45
N MET A 3 -22.23 -4.86 -1.84
CA MET A 3 -22.13 -3.59 -2.60
C MET A 3 -21.61 -2.38 -1.79
N ASP A 4 -21.48 -2.48 -0.46
CA ASP A 4 -21.05 -1.35 0.38
C ASP A 4 -19.53 -1.22 0.52
N ALA A 5 -18.76 -2.29 0.27
CA ALA A 5 -17.31 -2.27 0.50
C ALA A 5 -16.55 -1.41 -0.52
N THR A 6 -16.90 -1.50 -1.81
CA THR A 6 -16.27 -0.69 -2.88
C THR A 6 -16.89 0.70 -2.99
N ARG A 7 -18.12 0.90 -2.52
CA ARG A 7 -18.83 2.20 -2.57
C ARG A 7 -18.04 3.32 -1.89
N ALA A 8 -17.52 3.08 -0.69
CA ALA A 8 -16.76 4.10 0.04
C ALA A 8 -15.44 4.47 -0.67
N ILE A 9 -14.81 3.50 -1.32
CA ILE A 9 -13.54 3.71 -2.06
C ILE A 9 -13.81 4.46 -3.37
N ARG A 10 -14.90 4.12 -4.08
CA ARG A 10 -15.36 4.87 -5.27
C ARG A 10 -15.67 6.34 -4.94
N GLN A 11 -16.30 6.60 -3.79
CA GLN A 11 -16.53 7.97 -3.32
C GLN A 11 -15.22 8.72 -3.02
N ASP A 12 -14.22 8.03 -2.46
CA ASP A 12 -12.90 8.61 -2.27
C ASP A 12 -12.23 8.97 -3.61
N HIS A 13 -12.31 8.09 -4.62
CA HIS A 13 -11.77 8.36 -5.95
C HIS A 13 -12.41 9.59 -6.59
N GLU A 14 -13.74 9.72 -6.50
CA GLU A 14 -14.43 10.93 -6.98
C GLU A 14 -13.94 12.20 -6.27
N LEU A 15 -13.73 12.13 -4.95
CA LEU A 15 -13.24 13.27 -4.18
C LEU A 15 -11.77 13.59 -4.49
N LEU A 16 -10.93 12.57 -4.62
CA LEU A 16 -9.52 12.68 -5.00
C LEU A 16 -9.41 13.34 -6.38
N ARG A 17 -10.11 12.83 -7.41
CA ARG A 17 -10.13 13.43 -8.75
C ARG A 17 -10.52 14.91 -8.74
N LYS A 18 -11.59 15.27 -8.01
CA LYS A 18 -11.98 16.68 -7.85
C LYS A 18 -10.86 17.54 -7.26
N LYS A 19 -10.17 17.04 -6.23
CA LYS A 19 -9.03 17.75 -5.62
C LYS A 19 -7.82 17.85 -6.57
N LEU A 20 -7.51 16.80 -7.32
CA LEU A 20 -6.43 16.80 -8.31
C LEU A 20 -6.71 17.77 -9.46
N THR A 21 -7.95 17.86 -9.94
CA THR A 21 -8.35 18.87 -10.95
C THR A 21 -8.14 20.30 -10.45
N ILE A 22 -8.56 20.60 -9.21
CA ILE A 22 -8.34 21.93 -8.60
C ILE A 22 -6.84 22.18 -8.42
N LEU A 23 -6.08 21.16 -8.02
CA LEU A 23 -4.64 21.26 -7.80
C LEU A 23 -3.92 21.56 -9.12
N GLY A 24 -4.24 20.84 -10.19
CA GLY A 24 -3.72 21.09 -11.53
C GLY A 24 -4.03 22.50 -12.03
N SER A 25 -5.24 23.00 -11.75
CA SER A 25 -5.61 24.39 -12.06
C SER A 25 -4.77 25.40 -11.26
N ALA A 26 -4.52 25.13 -9.97
CA ALA A 26 -3.67 25.97 -9.12
C ALA A 26 -2.20 25.97 -9.59
N LEU A 27 -1.68 24.85 -10.11
CA LEU A 27 -0.32 24.78 -10.65
C LEU A 27 -0.10 25.71 -11.85
N GLN A 28 -1.13 25.98 -12.66
CA GLN A 28 -1.04 26.89 -13.81
C GLN A 28 -0.87 28.36 -13.43
N VAL A 29 -1.26 28.71 -12.21
CA VAL A 29 -1.19 30.08 -11.65
C VAL A 29 -0.19 30.17 -10.50
N ALA A 30 0.79 29.28 -10.47
CA ALA A 30 1.98 29.44 -9.65
C ALA A 30 2.89 30.50 -10.28
N PRO A 31 3.50 31.43 -9.50
CA PRO A 31 3.69 31.39 -8.04
C PRO A 31 2.61 32.00 -7.14
N GLU A 32 1.59 32.65 -7.70
CA GLU A 32 0.65 33.51 -6.98
C GLU A 32 -0.18 32.76 -5.93
N VAL A 33 -0.32 31.45 -6.09
CA VAL A 33 -1.15 30.59 -5.23
C VAL A 33 -0.35 29.67 -4.30
N ARG A 34 0.90 30.00 -3.97
CA ARG A 34 1.76 29.14 -3.12
C ARG A 34 1.10 28.68 -1.81
N PHE A 35 0.39 29.56 -1.12
CA PHE A 35 -0.33 29.20 0.12
C PHE A 35 -1.46 28.22 -0.14
N VAL A 36 -2.17 28.37 -1.26
CA VAL A 36 -3.20 27.42 -1.69
C VAL A 36 -2.58 26.07 -1.99
N LEU A 37 -1.46 26.02 -2.72
CA LEU A 37 -0.74 24.76 -2.99
C LEU A 37 -0.34 24.05 -1.70
N ARG A 38 0.09 24.80 -0.68
CA ARG A 38 0.42 24.24 0.65
C ARG A 38 -0.81 23.61 1.31
N GLU A 39 -1.89 24.35 1.44
CA GLU A 39 -3.11 23.85 2.10
C GLU A 39 -3.71 22.67 1.33
N MET A 40 -3.68 22.71 0.00
CA MET A 40 -4.13 21.61 -0.85
C MET A 40 -3.25 20.37 -0.70
N SER A 41 -1.93 20.51 -0.63
CA SER A 41 -0.99 19.39 -0.46
C SER A 41 -1.16 18.72 0.90
N PHE A 42 -1.37 19.50 1.98
CA PHE A 42 -1.70 18.94 3.30
C PHE A 42 -3.04 18.21 3.32
N SER A 43 -4.07 18.81 2.70
CA SER A 43 -5.40 18.19 2.61
C SER A 43 -5.35 16.89 1.79
N LEU A 44 -4.60 16.87 0.69
CA LEU A 44 -4.42 15.69 -0.15
C LEU A 44 -3.68 14.56 0.59
N GLN A 45 -2.65 14.89 1.36
CA GLN A 45 -1.92 13.90 2.16
C GLN A 45 -2.84 13.19 3.19
N HIS A 46 -3.69 13.95 3.88
CA HIS A 46 -4.64 13.37 4.84
C HIS A 46 -5.66 12.49 4.15
N LEU A 47 -6.28 12.99 3.07
CA LEU A 47 -7.26 12.24 2.31
C LEU A 47 -6.68 10.93 1.76
N LEU A 48 -5.47 10.98 1.19
CA LEU A 48 -4.79 9.80 0.65
C LEU A 48 -4.45 8.78 1.74
N SER A 49 -4.09 9.23 2.93
CA SER A 49 -3.81 8.36 4.07
C SER A 49 -5.06 7.61 4.55
N ASP A 50 -6.19 8.32 4.61
CA ASP A 50 -7.48 7.73 5.01
C ASP A 50 -8.06 6.82 3.93
N HIS A 51 -7.86 7.18 2.66
CA HIS A 51 -8.22 6.37 1.51
C HIS A 51 -7.42 5.05 1.49
N ALA A 52 -6.09 5.11 1.54
CA ALA A 52 -5.23 3.92 1.54
C ALA A 52 -5.56 2.96 2.69
N ARG A 53 -5.92 3.49 3.86
CA ARG A 53 -6.35 2.67 5.01
C ARG A 53 -7.69 1.97 4.75
N ARG A 54 -8.64 2.65 4.10
CA ARG A 54 -9.94 2.06 3.76
C ARG A 54 -9.81 1.02 2.66
N GLU A 55 -8.98 1.30 1.66
CA GLU A 55 -8.66 0.36 0.59
C GLU A 55 -8.01 -0.92 1.15
N ALA A 56 -6.97 -0.79 1.98
CA ALA A 56 -6.30 -1.93 2.61
C ALA A 56 -7.28 -2.82 3.39
N ARG A 57 -8.23 -2.22 4.14
CA ARG A 57 -9.26 -2.95 4.88
C ARG A 57 -10.24 -3.68 3.96
N ALA A 58 -10.67 -3.05 2.86
CA ALA A 58 -11.59 -3.68 1.92
C ALA A 58 -10.93 -4.86 1.20
N LEU A 59 -9.67 -4.69 0.81
CA LEU A 59 -8.87 -5.74 0.20
C LEU A 59 -8.58 -6.89 1.17
N GLU A 60 -8.31 -6.60 2.45
CA GLU A 60 -8.12 -7.64 3.47
C GLU A 60 -9.37 -8.52 3.64
N LEU A 61 -10.54 -7.89 3.79
CA LEU A 61 -11.82 -8.61 3.92
C LEU A 61 -12.12 -9.48 2.68
N TYR A 62 -11.68 -9.02 1.52
CA TYR A 62 -11.84 -9.75 0.28
C TYR A 62 -10.83 -10.91 0.15
N ASN A 63 -9.55 -10.67 0.42
CA ASN A 63 -8.50 -11.68 0.39
C ASN A 63 -8.70 -12.81 1.41
N GLN A 64 -9.36 -12.54 2.53
CA GLN A 64 -9.77 -13.57 3.49
C GLN A 64 -10.73 -14.61 2.89
N ARG A 65 -11.44 -14.26 1.79
CA ARG A 65 -12.38 -15.13 1.09
C ARG A 65 -11.75 -15.85 -0.11
N LEU A 66 -10.50 -15.54 -0.45
CA LEU A 66 -9.78 -16.09 -1.60
C LEU A 66 -8.71 -17.10 -1.18
N PRO A 67 -8.45 -18.15 -2.01
CA PRO A 67 -7.27 -18.99 -1.88
C PRO A 67 -5.99 -18.16 -1.89
N ALA A 68 -4.95 -18.60 -1.19
CA ALA A 68 -3.70 -17.84 -1.02
C ALA A 68 -3.08 -17.37 -2.36
N GLY A 69 -3.09 -18.23 -3.39
CA GLY A 69 -2.57 -17.92 -4.73
C GLY A 69 -3.44 -17.02 -5.61
N SER A 70 -4.60 -16.57 -5.12
CA SER A 70 -5.51 -15.67 -5.85
C SER A 70 -5.72 -14.32 -5.14
N ARG A 71 -4.99 -14.07 -4.05
CA ARG A 71 -5.10 -12.83 -3.27
C ARG A 71 -4.54 -11.65 -4.07
N VAL A 72 -5.22 -10.52 -3.97
CA VAL A 72 -4.83 -9.27 -4.62
C VAL A 72 -4.03 -8.45 -3.61
N SER A 73 -2.79 -8.09 -3.93
CA SER A 73 -1.96 -7.28 -3.03
C SER A 73 -2.43 -5.83 -2.97
N PRO A 74 -2.64 -5.25 -1.77
CA PRO A 74 -2.87 -3.83 -1.63
C PRO A 74 -1.60 -3.04 -1.92
N GLY A 75 -1.73 -1.97 -2.71
CA GLY A 75 -1.12 -0.70 -2.32
C GLY A 75 0.40 -0.57 -2.40
N ARG A 76 1.08 -1.26 -3.34
CA ARG A 76 2.48 -0.91 -3.68
C ARG A 76 2.61 0.57 -4.11
N ASP A 77 1.51 1.14 -4.58
CA ASP A 77 1.45 2.37 -5.34
C ASP A 77 1.19 3.64 -4.50
N HIS A 78 0.46 3.53 -3.38
CA HIS A 78 0.12 4.70 -2.56
C HIS A 78 1.26 5.16 -1.64
N ALA A 79 2.18 4.28 -1.25
CA ALA A 79 3.32 4.63 -0.40
C ALA A 79 4.26 5.62 -1.10
N ASP A 80 4.54 5.40 -2.39
CA ASP A 80 5.37 6.27 -3.21
C ASP A 80 4.80 7.68 -3.33
N VAL A 81 3.50 7.77 -3.62
CA VAL A 81 2.80 9.06 -3.73
C VAL A 81 2.78 9.79 -2.38
N GLN A 82 2.58 9.07 -1.28
CA GLN A 82 2.64 9.65 0.06
C GLN A 82 4.05 10.18 0.39
N HIS A 83 5.10 9.49 -0.06
CA HIS A 83 6.48 9.95 0.09
C HIS A 83 6.75 11.22 -0.74
N LEU A 84 6.30 11.24 -1.99
CA LEU A 84 6.35 12.42 -2.86
C LEU A 84 5.63 13.63 -2.25
N LEU A 85 4.41 13.44 -1.72
CA LEU A 85 3.63 14.49 -1.06
C LEU A 85 4.30 15.02 0.20
N ARG A 86 4.94 14.14 0.99
CA ARG A 86 5.73 14.56 2.16
C ARG A 86 6.87 15.48 1.75
N GLY A 87 7.63 15.10 0.72
CA GLY A 87 8.71 15.92 0.17
C GLY A 87 8.23 17.25 -0.40
N VAL A 88 7.03 17.31 -0.99
CA VAL A 88 6.40 18.57 -1.41
C VAL A 88 6.05 19.45 -0.21
N ASN A 89 5.45 18.87 0.83
CA ASN A 89 5.08 19.62 2.03
C ASN A 89 6.31 20.20 2.74
N GLU A 90 7.42 19.46 2.81
CA GLU A 90 8.70 19.94 3.33
C GLU A 90 9.24 21.14 2.51
N LEU A 91 9.19 21.05 1.17
CA LEU A 91 9.56 22.18 0.30
C LEU A 91 8.64 23.39 0.51
N LEU A 92 7.34 23.17 0.65
CA LEU A 92 6.39 24.26 0.85
C LEU A 92 6.57 24.95 2.22
N LEU A 93 6.93 24.18 3.26
CA LEU A 93 7.29 24.67 4.59
C LEU A 93 8.61 25.46 4.63
N GLY A 94 9.55 25.17 3.73
CA GLY A 94 10.80 25.92 3.55
C GLY A 94 10.61 27.39 3.13
N GLY A 95 9.37 27.84 2.93
CA GLY A 95 9.02 29.24 2.66
C GLY A 95 9.51 29.74 1.29
N MET A 96 9.68 31.05 1.15
CA MET A 96 10.01 31.72 -0.12
C MET A 96 11.33 31.25 -0.79
N ARG A 97 12.19 30.53 -0.05
CA ARG A 97 13.48 30.02 -0.57
C ARG A 97 13.34 28.69 -1.30
N ALA A 98 12.24 27.97 -1.13
CA ALA A 98 12.07 26.68 -1.77
C ALA A 98 11.73 26.85 -3.26
N SER A 99 12.40 26.07 -4.09
CA SER A 99 12.19 26.05 -5.54
C SER A 99 10.75 25.70 -5.87
N LEU A 100 9.97 26.69 -6.31
CA LEU A 100 8.58 26.47 -6.66
C LEU A 100 8.47 25.65 -7.95
N SER A 101 9.43 25.74 -8.87
CA SER A 101 9.46 24.86 -10.04
C SER A 101 9.56 23.40 -9.62
N ALA A 102 10.38 23.07 -8.62
CA ALA A 102 10.46 21.73 -8.07
C ALA A 102 9.14 21.29 -7.40
N VAL A 103 8.45 22.19 -6.70
CA VAL A 103 7.12 21.93 -6.15
C VAL A 103 6.11 21.64 -7.26
N VAL A 104 6.09 22.45 -8.32
CA VAL A 104 5.19 22.28 -9.46
C VAL A 104 5.45 20.94 -10.14
N THR A 105 6.71 20.62 -10.46
CA THR A 105 7.08 19.33 -11.07
C THR A 105 6.63 18.15 -10.22
N ARG A 106 6.91 18.17 -8.91
CA ARG A 106 6.52 17.07 -8.01
C ARG A 106 5.00 16.95 -7.83
N LEU A 107 4.28 18.06 -7.79
CA LEU A 107 2.82 18.04 -7.69
C LEU A 107 2.16 17.58 -8.99
N SER A 108 2.72 17.92 -10.16
CA SER A 108 2.29 17.34 -11.43
C SER A 108 2.49 15.82 -11.43
N GLU A 109 3.65 15.34 -10.98
CA GLU A 109 3.90 13.89 -10.86
C GLU A 109 2.93 13.21 -9.89
N VAL A 110 2.58 13.85 -8.78
CA VAL A 110 1.55 13.33 -7.84
C VAL A 110 0.19 13.21 -8.52
N ILE A 111 -0.21 14.20 -9.33
CA ILE A 111 -1.47 14.16 -10.09
C ILE A 111 -1.46 12.97 -11.05
N ASP A 112 -0.43 12.89 -11.90
CA ASP A 112 -0.33 11.86 -12.94
C ASP A 112 -0.34 10.45 -12.34
N ARG A 113 0.43 10.23 -11.26
CA ARG A 113 0.49 8.93 -10.58
C ARG A 113 -0.83 8.56 -9.93
N LEU A 114 -1.48 9.48 -9.21
CA LEU A 114 -2.76 9.18 -8.56
C LEU A 114 -3.88 8.91 -9.55
N GLU A 115 -3.94 9.66 -10.65
CA GLU A 115 -4.94 9.43 -11.69
C GLU A 115 -4.75 8.04 -12.32
N ALA A 116 -3.52 7.69 -12.69
CA ALA A 116 -3.21 6.37 -13.24
C ALA A 116 -3.55 5.23 -12.25
N GLN A 117 -3.24 5.41 -10.96
CA GLN A 117 -3.52 4.43 -9.92
C GLN A 117 -5.03 4.20 -9.73
N MET A 118 -5.81 5.28 -9.63
CA MET A 118 -7.26 5.19 -9.49
C MET A 118 -7.90 4.52 -10.71
N ASP A 119 -7.43 4.85 -11.92
CA ASP A 119 -7.92 4.24 -13.16
C ASP A 119 -7.58 2.74 -13.24
N GLU A 120 -6.37 2.35 -12.82
CA GLU A 120 -5.97 0.94 -12.76
C GLU A 120 -6.77 0.16 -11.72
N GLN A 121 -6.95 0.69 -10.51
CA GLN A 121 -7.77 0.09 -9.46
C GLN A 121 -9.23 -0.08 -9.91
N GLU A 122 -9.80 0.93 -10.56
CA GLU A 122 -11.18 0.86 -11.07
C GLU A 122 -11.35 -0.18 -12.17
N ARG A 123 -10.38 -0.28 -13.08
CA ARG A 123 -10.39 -1.24 -14.19
C ARG A 123 -10.14 -2.68 -13.75
N THR A 124 -9.31 -2.89 -12.74
CA THR A 124 -8.84 -4.24 -12.38
C THR A 124 -9.49 -4.73 -11.09
N VAL A 125 -9.28 -4.01 -9.99
CA VAL A 125 -9.69 -4.40 -8.65
C VAL A 125 -11.20 -4.27 -8.50
N PHE A 126 -11.81 -3.16 -8.93
CA PHE A 126 -13.25 -2.98 -8.74
C PHE A 126 -14.10 -3.86 -9.65
N GLU A 127 -13.70 -4.06 -10.90
CA GLU A 127 -14.37 -5.04 -11.77
C GLU A 127 -14.30 -6.45 -11.17
N PHE A 128 -13.15 -6.85 -10.63
CA PHE A 128 -13.02 -8.13 -9.95
C PHE A 128 -13.89 -8.23 -8.69
N LEU A 129 -13.94 -7.18 -7.87
CA LEU A 129 -14.74 -7.14 -6.64
C LEU A 129 -16.25 -7.11 -6.90
N ASP A 130 -16.69 -6.43 -7.96
CA ASP A 130 -18.11 -6.31 -8.31
C ASP A 130 -18.65 -7.58 -9.00
N HIS A 131 -17.79 -8.36 -9.66
CA HIS A 131 -18.14 -9.63 -10.32
C HIS A 131 -17.80 -10.89 -9.53
N ALA A 132 -17.08 -10.77 -8.42
CA ALA A 132 -16.87 -11.87 -7.50
C ALA A 132 -18.18 -12.20 -6.79
N GLU A 133 -18.88 -13.25 -7.25
CA GLU A 133 -19.88 -13.88 -6.40
C GLU A 133 -19.17 -14.40 -5.14
N PRO A 134 -19.62 -14.02 -3.94
CA PRO A 134 -19.14 -14.65 -2.73
C PRO A 134 -19.61 -16.10 -2.78
N SER A 135 -18.73 -16.99 -3.26
CA SER A 135 -18.97 -18.42 -3.16
C SER A 135 -19.19 -18.73 -1.68
N PRO A 136 -20.25 -19.45 -1.29
CA PRO A 136 -20.49 -19.76 0.10
C PRO A 136 -19.27 -20.50 0.62
N VAL A 137 -18.66 -19.94 1.65
CA VAL A 137 -17.62 -20.62 2.42
C VAL A 137 -18.33 -21.74 3.17
N ASP A 138 -18.61 -22.84 2.46
CA ASP A 138 -18.97 -24.09 3.10
C ASP A 138 -17.77 -24.51 3.94
N GLY A 139 -18.01 -24.56 5.25
CA GLY A 139 -17.02 -24.77 6.31
C GLY A 139 -16.42 -26.17 6.28
N ALA A 140 -15.62 -26.47 5.26
CA ALA A 140 -14.66 -27.56 5.27
C ALA A 140 -13.25 -26.93 5.38
N PRO A 141 -12.46 -27.26 6.42
CA PRO A 141 -11.06 -26.88 6.46
C PRO A 141 -10.36 -27.63 5.32
N ARG A 142 -10.13 -26.93 4.20
CA ARG A 142 -9.26 -27.45 3.15
C ARG A 142 -7.89 -27.65 3.76
N GLU A 143 -7.35 -28.84 3.55
CA GLU A 143 -6.11 -29.34 4.10
C GLU A 143 -5.01 -28.27 3.99
N ARG A 144 -4.29 -28.07 5.10
CA ARG A 144 -3.10 -27.21 5.13
C ARG A 144 -2.06 -27.84 4.22
N ASP A 145 -2.03 -27.45 2.96
CA ASP A 145 -0.81 -27.55 2.18
C ASP A 145 0.26 -26.78 2.96
N ALA A 146 1.33 -27.47 3.31
CA ALA A 146 2.44 -26.92 4.07
C ALA A 146 3.16 -25.86 3.22
N GLU A 147 2.61 -24.65 3.13
CA GLU A 147 3.25 -23.50 2.49
C GLU A 147 4.51 -23.14 3.28
N ALA A 148 5.66 -23.52 2.75
CA ALA A 148 6.96 -23.08 3.25
C ALA A 148 7.25 -21.67 2.72
N ILE A 149 8.03 -20.89 3.50
CA ILE A 149 8.51 -19.58 3.05
C ILE A 149 9.52 -19.77 1.90
N GLU A 150 9.34 -19.02 0.83
CA GLU A 150 10.20 -18.99 -0.37
C GLU A 150 11.05 -17.71 -0.40
N SER A 151 12.21 -17.76 -1.07
CA SER A 151 13.14 -16.62 -1.14
C SER A 151 12.58 -15.43 -1.91
N SER A 152 11.67 -15.68 -2.85
CA SER A 152 10.97 -14.68 -3.66
C SER A 152 9.90 -13.90 -2.90
N MET A 153 9.54 -14.30 -1.68
CA MET A 153 8.49 -13.65 -0.91
C MET A 153 8.96 -12.30 -0.34
N SER A 154 8.13 -11.28 -0.46
CA SER A 154 8.39 -9.96 0.11
C SER A 154 8.25 -9.96 1.65
N ALA A 155 8.82 -8.96 2.32
CA ALA A 155 8.70 -8.81 3.77
C ALA A 155 7.22 -8.75 4.21
N ASN A 156 6.40 -7.99 3.46
CA ASN A 156 4.98 -7.84 3.74
C ASN A 156 4.19 -9.13 3.48
N GLU A 157 4.51 -9.84 2.41
CA GLU A 157 3.91 -11.15 2.13
C GLU A 157 4.19 -12.15 3.26
N ILE A 158 5.43 -12.21 3.74
CA ILE A 158 5.85 -13.10 4.83
C ILE A 158 5.12 -12.76 6.12
N LEU A 159 5.07 -11.48 6.50
CA LEU A 159 4.42 -11.03 7.74
C LEU A 159 2.89 -11.24 7.70
N GLN A 160 2.27 -11.16 6.53
CA GLN A 160 0.83 -11.40 6.36
C GLN A 160 0.47 -12.88 6.34
N ARG A 161 1.25 -13.71 5.62
CA ARG A 161 1.01 -15.16 5.50
C ARG A 161 1.46 -15.93 6.73
N PHE A 162 2.52 -15.45 7.39
CA PHE A 162 3.16 -16.10 8.53
C PHE A 162 3.33 -15.10 9.69
N PRO A 163 2.24 -14.64 10.33
CA PRO A 163 2.31 -13.64 11.41
C PRO A 163 3.18 -14.08 12.60
N GLN A 164 3.42 -15.38 12.77
CA GLN A 164 4.38 -15.93 13.72
C GLN A 164 5.85 -15.52 13.47
N THR A 165 6.15 -14.95 12.30
CA THR A 165 7.47 -14.38 11.97
C THR A 165 7.66 -12.96 12.49
N VAL A 166 6.60 -12.26 12.93
CA VAL A 166 6.68 -10.88 13.46
C VAL A 166 7.77 -10.69 14.52
N PRO A 167 7.94 -11.59 15.53
CA PRO A 167 8.99 -11.44 16.54
C PRO A 167 10.41 -11.56 15.98
N LEU A 168 10.58 -12.22 14.82
CA LEU A 168 11.88 -12.30 14.15
C LEU A 168 12.21 -10.98 13.46
N PHE A 169 11.24 -10.37 12.76
CA PHE A 169 11.40 -9.05 12.14
C PHE A 169 11.68 -7.96 13.18
N GLU A 170 10.96 -7.97 14.31
CA GLU A 170 11.19 -7.00 15.40
C GLU A 170 12.58 -7.16 16.03
N ARG A 171 13.07 -8.39 16.19
CA ARG A 171 14.41 -8.68 16.74
C ARG A 171 15.53 -8.21 15.80
N LEU A 172 15.29 -8.29 14.51
CA LEU A 172 16.24 -7.88 13.47
C LEU A 172 16.12 -6.39 13.13
N HIS A 173 15.23 -5.64 13.80
CA HIS A 173 14.96 -4.22 13.55
C HIS A 173 14.54 -3.90 12.11
N ILE A 174 13.87 -4.85 11.45
CA ILE A 174 13.34 -4.67 10.08
C ILE A 174 11.97 -3.97 10.19
N ASP A 175 11.86 -2.74 9.70
CA ASP A 175 10.62 -1.95 9.85
C ASP A 175 9.59 -2.28 8.76
N ARG A 176 8.60 -3.06 9.18
CA ARG A 176 7.44 -3.53 8.42
C ARG A 176 6.62 -2.45 7.69
N LEU A 177 6.69 -1.18 8.09
CA LEU A 177 5.85 -0.12 7.53
C LEU A 177 6.61 0.83 6.58
N GLN A 178 7.93 0.70 6.48
CA GLN A 178 8.76 1.71 5.80
C GLN A 178 9.65 1.17 4.68
N GLU A 179 10.04 -0.11 4.71
CA GLU A 179 11.21 -0.54 3.93
C GLU A 179 10.89 -1.31 2.63
N GLY A 180 9.64 -1.73 2.41
CA GLY A 180 9.16 -2.10 1.07
C GLY A 180 9.92 -3.22 0.33
N TYR A 181 10.63 -4.11 1.03
CA TYR A 181 11.49 -5.13 0.41
C TYR A 181 10.71 -6.17 -0.40
N ASP A 182 11.20 -6.46 -1.60
CA ASP A 182 10.55 -7.28 -2.62
C ASP A 182 10.90 -8.76 -2.53
N SER A 183 11.96 -9.13 -1.79
CA SER A 183 12.38 -10.53 -1.61
C SER A 183 13.14 -10.74 -0.30
N VAL A 184 13.24 -11.99 0.15
CA VAL A 184 14.06 -12.40 1.30
C VAL A 184 15.53 -12.05 1.08
N ASP A 185 16.01 -12.20 -0.15
CA ASP A 185 17.38 -11.87 -0.54
C ASP A 185 17.67 -10.37 -0.38
N GLU A 186 16.71 -9.53 -0.73
CA GLU A 186 16.82 -8.07 -0.60
C GLU A 186 16.79 -7.62 0.87
N ILE A 187 15.90 -8.20 1.69
CA ILE A 187 15.88 -7.97 3.14
C ILE A 187 17.24 -8.33 3.73
N ALA A 188 17.75 -9.51 3.38
CA ALA A 188 19.01 -10.00 3.91
C ALA A 188 20.18 -9.08 3.49
N TRP A 189 20.23 -8.67 2.23
CA TRP A 189 21.25 -7.76 1.75
C TRP A 189 21.23 -6.41 2.46
N HIS A 190 20.05 -5.80 2.62
CA HIS A 190 19.89 -4.50 3.27
C HIS A 190 20.27 -4.50 4.75
N HIS A 191 20.03 -5.62 5.44
CA HIS A 191 20.28 -5.79 6.88
C HIS A 191 21.61 -6.49 7.18
N GLY A 192 22.44 -6.76 6.16
CA GLY A 192 23.74 -7.41 6.31
C GLY A 192 23.65 -8.86 6.80
N LEU A 193 22.57 -9.54 6.47
CA LEU A 193 22.28 -10.93 6.83
C LEU A 193 22.68 -11.88 5.68
N ASP A 194 22.93 -13.13 6.03
CA ASP A 194 23.01 -14.20 5.03
C ASP A 194 21.58 -14.63 4.64
N ALA A 195 21.27 -14.55 3.34
CA ALA A 195 19.92 -14.80 2.84
C ALA A 195 19.44 -16.24 3.06
N SER A 196 20.34 -17.22 2.98
CA SER A 196 20.01 -18.63 3.22
C SER A 196 19.71 -18.88 4.70
N GLN A 197 20.49 -18.26 5.60
CA GLN A 197 20.25 -18.34 7.04
C GLN A 197 18.97 -17.62 7.45
N PHE A 198 18.69 -16.46 6.88
CA PHE A 198 17.47 -15.70 7.18
C PHE A 198 16.21 -16.46 6.72
N LEU A 199 16.24 -17.03 5.51
CA LEU A 199 15.16 -17.88 5.00
C LEU A 199 14.90 -19.09 5.89
N GLU A 200 15.95 -19.73 6.41
CA GLU A 200 15.82 -20.88 7.31
C GLU A 200 15.24 -20.47 8.68
N GLN A 201 15.65 -19.35 9.24
CA GLN A 201 15.07 -18.82 10.49
C GLN A 201 13.58 -18.52 10.34
N LEU A 202 13.17 -18.00 9.19
CA LEU A 202 11.77 -17.77 8.84
C LEU A 202 10.98 -19.09 8.80
N ARG A 203 11.50 -20.11 8.13
CA ARG A 203 10.87 -21.45 8.07
C ARG A 203 10.76 -22.09 9.45
N GLN A 204 11.77 -21.93 10.30
CA GLN A 204 11.75 -22.42 11.68
C GLN A 204 10.71 -21.69 12.55
N ALA A 205 10.55 -20.38 12.37
CA ALA A 205 9.50 -19.62 13.04
C ALA A 205 8.10 -20.10 12.63
N VAL A 206 7.92 -20.57 11.39
CA VAL A 206 6.67 -21.18 10.91
C VAL A 206 6.45 -22.57 11.51
N ALA A 207 7.49 -23.41 11.55
CA ALA A 207 7.39 -24.80 12.01
C ALA A 207 7.24 -24.95 13.54
N SER A 208 7.60 -23.92 14.33
CA SER A 208 7.59 -23.96 15.79
C SER A 208 6.22 -23.68 16.43
N VAL A 209 5.17 -23.44 15.63
CA VAL A 209 3.79 -23.30 16.14
C VAL A 209 3.11 -24.68 16.16
N PRO A 210 2.82 -25.28 17.33
CA PRO A 210 2.10 -26.55 17.39
C PRO A 210 0.69 -26.36 16.83
N ALA A 211 0.27 -27.30 15.97
CA ALA A 211 -1.09 -27.35 15.46
C ALA A 211 -2.06 -27.44 16.66
N LYS A 212 -2.80 -26.36 16.94
CA LYS A 212 -3.87 -26.39 17.94
C LYS A 212 -4.85 -27.50 17.57
N SER A 213 -4.93 -28.50 18.45
CA SER A 213 -5.93 -29.57 18.46
C SER A 213 -7.34 -29.02 18.65
#